data_AF-A0AAQ1HSI7-F1
#
_entry.id   AF-A0AAQ1HSI7-F1
#
_cell.length_a   1.000
_cell.length_b   1.000
_cell.length_c   1.000
_cell.angle_alpha   90.00
_cell.angle_beta   90.00
_cell.angle_gamma   90.00
#
_symmetry.space_group_name_H-M   'P 1'
#
loop_
_entity.id
_entity.type
_entity.pdbx_description
1 polymer ?
#
loop_
_entity_poly.entity_id
_entity_poly.type
_entity_poly.pdbx_seq_one_letter_code
_entity_poly.pdbx_strand_id
1 'polypeptide(L)'
;MNIQKGLLNLITLIIIILMPMKALSAAKPITGVSCQEGFYILTPDKHIHWIRDQQKERTLVYSEGDDIYAMAECGTGVITVFENKQLQTPHYSAYYSPNCRNIGTEVGETKSIYQGEVKINHIQATPKSLKIRLANNALFSSNSCTDLAMQSE
;
A
#
# COMPACT_ATOMS: atom_id res chain seq x y z
N MET A 1 -48.88 50.22 -14.12
CA MET A 1 -49.01 48.87 -14.74
C MET A 1 -48.05 48.82 -15.91
N ASN A 2 -47.01 47.99 -16.03
CA ASN A 2 -46.61 46.76 -15.36
C ASN A 2 -45.08 46.65 -15.56
N ILE A 3 -44.26 46.75 -14.51
CA ILE A 3 -42.81 46.44 -14.57
C ILE A 3 -42.49 45.42 -13.46
N GLN A 4 -43.33 44.40 -13.32
CA GLN A 4 -43.23 43.46 -12.19
C GLN A 4 -43.42 41.99 -12.59
N LYS A 5 -42.91 41.58 -13.75
CA LYS A 5 -42.92 40.17 -14.18
C LYS A 5 -41.58 39.65 -14.72
N GLY A 6 -40.49 40.37 -14.51
CA GLY A 6 -39.16 39.96 -15.01
C GLY A 6 -38.18 39.42 -13.96
N LEU A 7 -38.49 39.54 -12.66
CA LEU A 7 -37.49 39.31 -11.61
C LEU A 7 -37.56 37.94 -10.92
N LEU A 8 -38.57 37.12 -11.23
CA LEU A 8 -38.87 35.90 -10.47
C LEU A 8 -38.49 34.58 -11.18
N ASN A 9 -37.61 34.62 -12.18
CA ASN A 9 -37.19 33.42 -12.92
C ASN A 9 -35.67 33.22 -13.03
N LEU A 10 -34.87 34.03 -12.34
CA LEU A 10 -33.41 33.91 -12.38
C LEU A 10 -32.81 33.21 -11.13
N ILE A 11 -33.59 33.06 -10.05
CA ILE A 11 -33.07 32.51 -8.79
C ILE A 11 -33.20 30.98 -8.72
N THR A 12 -34.08 30.38 -9.54
CA THR A 12 -34.32 28.93 -9.53
C THR A 12 -33.34 28.12 -10.40
N LEU A 13 -32.41 28.77 -11.11
CA LEU A 13 -31.46 28.10 -12.02
C LEU A 13 -30.03 27.94 -11.43
N ILE A 14 -29.79 28.32 -10.18
CA ILE A 14 -28.46 28.29 -9.53
C ILE A 14 -28.46 27.34 -8.30
N ILE A 15 -29.25 26.27 -8.33
CA ILE A 15 -29.21 25.21 -7.29
C ILE A 15 -29.08 23.82 -7.93
N ILE A 16 -28.37 23.73 -9.05
CA ILE A 16 -27.96 22.44 -9.61
C ILE A 16 -26.48 22.56 -9.90
N ILE A 17 -25.71 21.55 -9.47
CA ILE A 17 -24.27 21.37 -9.71
C ILE A 17 -23.33 22.15 -8.77
N LEU A 18 -23.63 22.18 -7.47
CA LEU A 18 -22.58 22.12 -6.44
C LEU A 18 -22.47 20.68 -5.92
N MET A 19 -22.48 19.71 -6.84
CA MET A 19 -21.98 18.39 -6.50
C MET A 19 -20.47 18.54 -6.37
N PRO A 20 -19.86 18.23 -5.21
CA PRO A 20 -18.42 18.20 -5.11
C PRO A 20 -17.95 17.17 -6.14
N MET A 21 -17.31 17.66 -7.20
CA MET A 21 -16.58 16.78 -8.11
C MET A 21 -15.53 16.11 -7.26
N LYS A 22 -15.77 14.85 -6.87
CA LYS A 22 -14.70 14.01 -6.33
C LYS A 22 -13.68 13.94 -7.45
N ALA A 23 -12.59 14.70 -7.30
CA ALA A 23 -11.48 14.65 -8.24
C ALA A 23 -11.13 13.17 -8.40
N LEU A 24 -11.26 12.65 -9.62
CA LEU A 24 -10.79 11.31 -9.95
C LEU A 24 -9.27 11.37 -9.80
N SER A 25 -8.76 11.05 -8.61
CA SER A 25 -7.34 10.91 -8.42
C SER A 25 -6.88 9.77 -9.32
N ALA A 26 -5.78 9.95 -10.04
CA ALA A 26 -5.19 8.84 -10.77
C ALA A 26 -4.63 7.83 -9.78
N ALA A 27 -4.68 6.54 -10.14
CA ALA A 27 -3.96 5.52 -9.42
C ALA A 27 -2.45 5.80 -9.56
N LYS A 28 -1.70 5.73 -8.45
CA LYS A 28 -0.26 6.00 -8.43
C LYS A 28 0.48 4.66 -8.45
N PRO A 29 1.42 4.42 -9.38
CA PRO A 29 2.23 3.22 -9.31
C PRO A 29 3.08 3.25 -8.03
N ILE A 30 3.19 2.10 -7.37
CA ILE A 30 4.20 1.93 -6.33
C ILE A 30 5.51 1.65 -7.09
N THR A 31 6.28 2.71 -7.30
CA THR A 31 7.43 2.70 -8.20
C THR A 31 8.50 1.72 -7.73
N GLY A 32 9.02 0.89 -8.64
CA GLY A 32 10.26 0.14 -8.45
C GLY A 32 10.12 -1.29 -7.91
N VAL A 33 8.90 -1.82 -7.77
CA VAL A 33 8.69 -3.21 -7.33
C VAL A 33 7.86 -3.98 -8.35
N SER A 34 8.53 -4.88 -9.07
CA SER A 34 7.90 -5.96 -9.83
C SER A 34 7.86 -7.22 -8.99
N CYS A 35 6.86 -8.07 -9.20
CA CYS A 35 6.77 -9.37 -8.54
C CYS A 35 6.07 -10.32 -9.49
N GLN A 36 6.73 -11.43 -9.85
CA GLN A 36 6.25 -12.40 -10.83
C GLN A 36 5.72 -11.74 -12.11
N GLU A 37 6.52 -10.88 -12.76
CA GLU A 37 6.16 -10.19 -14.02
C GLU A 37 4.98 -9.20 -13.92
N GLY A 38 4.42 -8.98 -12.74
CA GLY A 38 3.43 -7.93 -12.50
C GLY A 38 3.99 -6.79 -11.66
N PHE A 39 3.20 -5.74 -11.50
CA PHE A 39 3.55 -4.54 -10.72
C PHE A 39 2.36 -4.08 -9.88
N TYR A 40 2.65 -3.29 -8.84
CA TYR A 40 1.65 -2.82 -7.90
C TYR A 40 1.17 -1.40 -8.22
N ILE A 41 -0.14 -1.20 -8.14
CA ILE A 41 -0.78 0.10 -8.29
C ILE A 41 -1.59 0.40 -7.02
N LEU A 42 -1.37 1.58 -6.43
CA LEU A 42 -2.20 2.15 -5.38
C LEU A 42 -3.32 2.98 -6.01
N THR A 43 -4.57 2.60 -5.80
CA THR A 43 -5.74 3.35 -6.27
C THR A 43 -6.12 4.47 -5.28
N PRO A 44 -6.94 5.44 -5.71
CA PRO A 44 -7.35 6.57 -4.86
C PRO A 44 -8.06 6.22 -3.56
N ASP A 45 -8.76 5.10 -3.54
CA ASP A 45 -9.44 4.51 -2.40
C ASP A 45 -8.50 3.74 -1.47
N LYS A 46 -7.17 3.88 -1.67
CA LYS A 46 -6.10 3.18 -0.96
C LYS A 46 -6.07 1.66 -1.14
N HIS A 47 -6.84 1.11 -2.09
CA HIS A 47 -6.68 -0.28 -2.47
C HIS A 47 -5.40 -0.48 -3.29
N ILE A 48 -4.86 -1.70 -3.21
CA ILE A 48 -3.67 -2.06 -3.96
C ILE A 48 -4.00 -3.20 -4.87
N HIS A 49 -3.68 -3.00 -6.13
CA HIS A 49 -3.84 -4.01 -7.16
C HIS A 49 -2.48 -4.45 -7.66
N TRP A 50 -2.31 -5.76 -7.81
CA TRP A 50 -1.25 -6.33 -8.61
C TRP A 50 -1.78 -6.51 -10.04
N ILE A 51 -1.02 -6.04 -11.02
CA ILE A 51 -1.39 -6.07 -12.43
C ILE A 51 -0.29 -6.73 -13.25
N ARG A 52 -0.68 -7.66 -14.13
CA ARG A 52 0.19 -8.24 -15.15
C ARG A 52 -0.39 -7.97 -16.52
N ASP A 53 0.20 -7.00 -17.20
CA ASP A 53 -0.34 -6.40 -18.42
C ASP A 53 -0.48 -7.42 -19.56
N GLN A 54 0.53 -8.28 -19.76
CA GLN A 54 0.51 -9.32 -20.79
C GLN A 54 -0.69 -10.27 -20.71
N GLN A 55 -1.21 -10.50 -19.50
CA GLN A 55 -2.30 -11.43 -19.24
C GLN A 55 -3.63 -10.72 -18.92
N LYS A 56 -3.65 -9.37 -18.94
CA LYS A 56 -4.77 -8.54 -18.48
C LYS A 56 -5.29 -8.94 -17.09
N GLU A 57 -4.42 -9.48 -16.25
CA GLU A 57 -4.76 -9.90 -14.90
C GLU A 57 -4.69 -8.68 -13.97
N ARG A 58 -5.76 -8.47 -13.20
CA ARG A 58 -5.82 -7.46 -12.13
C ARG A 58 -6.38 -8.13 -10.89
N THR A 59 -5.59 -8.16 -9.83
CA THR A 59 -5.98 -8.77 -8.54
C THR A 59 -5.92 -7.72 -7.45
N LEU A 60 -6.98 -7.60 -6.65
CA LEU A 60 -6.91 -6.85 -5.39
C LEU A 60 -6.03 -7.63 -4.41
N VAL A 61 -4.97 -7.01 -3.91
CA VAL A 61 -3.98 -7.66 -3.03
C VAL A 61 -3.92 -7.08 -1.63
N TYR A 62 -4.53 -5.90 -1.43
CA TYR A 62 -4.65 -5.25 -0.14
C TYR A 62 -5.75 -4.18 -0.15
N SER A 63 -6.51 -4.07 0.95
CA SER A 63 -7.63 -3.12 1.08
C SER A 63 -7.82 -2.48 2.46
N GLU A 64 -6.98 -2.78 3.46
CA GLU A 64 -7.23 -2.34 4.86
C GLU A 64 -6.88 -0.87 5.13
N GLY A 65 -6.40 -0.13 4.12
CA GLY A 65 -6.25 1.33 4.19
C GLY A 65 -5.03 1.84 4.97
N ASP A 66 -4.21 0.95 5.55
CA ASP A 66 -2.89 1.33 6.09
C ASP A 66 -1.98 1.89 5.00
N ASP A 67 -1.10 2.81 5.40
CA ASP A 67 -0.14 3.39 4.48
C ASP A 67 1.01 2.40 4.26
N ILE A 68 1.19 1.94 3.02
CA ILE A 68 2.47 1.34 2.60
C ILE A 68 3.50 2.45 2.54
N TYR A 69 4.59 2.28 3.26
CA TYR A 69 5.74 3.19 3.13
C TYR A 69 6.98 2.53 2.54
N ALA A 70 7.03 1.20 2.45
CA ALA A 70 8.10 0.49 1.75
C ALA A 70 7.62 -0.85 1.15
N MET A 71 8.14 -1.16 -0.03
CA MET A 71 8.04 -2.48 -0.66
C MET A 71 9.38 -2.86 -1.28
N ALA A 72 9.73 -4.15 -1.25
CA ALA A 72 10.95 -4.66 -1.87
C ALA A 72 10.75 -6.08 -2.41
N GLU A 73 11.32 -6.37 -3.58
CA GLU A 73 11.34 -7.73 -4.13
C GLU A 73 12.34 -8.59 -3.34
N CYS A 74 11.94 -9.82 -2.98
CA CYS A 74 12.81 -10.80 -2.33
C CYS A 74 12.54 -12.20 -2.90
N GLY A 75 13.53 -12.76 -3.59
CA GLY A 75 13.36 -14.02 -4.31
C GLY A 75 12.29 -13.89 -5.39
N THR A 76 11.27 -14.75 -5.34
CA THR A 76 10.11 -14.70 -6.25
C THR A 76 8.91 -13.94 -5.67
N GLY A 77 9.07 -13.36 -4.46
CA GLY A 77 8.00 -12.73 -3.70
C GLY A 77 8.28 -11.27 -3.40
N VAL A 78 7.44 -10.69 -2.55
CA VAL A 78 7.54 -9.29 -2.13
C VAL A 78 7.52 -9.16 -0.63
N ILE A 79 8.29 -8.20 -0.12
CA ILE A 79 8.22 -7.69 1.23
C ILE A 79 7.43 -6.40 1.20
N THR A 80 6.41 -6.29 2.04
CA THR A 80 5.61 -5.08 2.17
C THR A 80 5.60 -4.62 3.60
N VAL A 81 5.83 -3.33 3.81
CA VAL A 81 5.86 -2.71 5.13
C VAL A 81 4.79 -1.64 5.25
N PHE A 82 3.98 -1.78 6.30
CA PHE A 82 2.89 -0.88 6.63
C PHE A 82 3.22 -0.06 7.88
N GLU A 83 2.66 1.14 7.90
CA GLU A 83 2.59 1.98 9.09
C GLU A 83 1.11 2.19 9.45
N ASN A 84 0.69 1.63 10.57
CA ASN A 84 -0.62 1.89 11.14
C ASN A 84 -0.54 3.15 12.01
N LYS A 85 -1.13 4.24 11.52
CA LYS A 85 -1.19 5.55 12.21
C LYS A 85 -2.48 5.76 13.01
N GLN A 86 -3.37 4.76 13.05
CA GLN A 86 -4.65 4.87 13.76
C GLN A 86 -4.49 4.66 15.27
N LEU A 87 -3.37 4.08 15.70
CA LEU A 87 -3.02 3.88 17.10
C LEU A 87 -2.33 5.12 17.69
N GLN A 88 -2.41 5.29 19.02
CA GLN A 88 -1.72 6.39 19.72
C GLN A 88 -0.20 6.32 19.53
N THR A 89 0.35 5.11 19.45
CA THR A 89 1.73 4.84 19.08
C THR A 89 1.73 4.18 17.69
N PRO A 90 2.46 4.72 16.69
CA PRO A 90 2.55 4.10 15.37
C PRO A 90 3.01 2.65 15.48
N HIS A 91 2.30 1.74 14.82
CA HIS A 91 2.68 0.34 14.76
C HIS A 91 3.12 -0.01 13.35
N TYR A 92 4.20 -0.78 13.24
CA TYR A 92 4.83 -1.15 12.00
C TYR A 92 4.72 -2.65 11.82
N SER A 93 4.28 -3.06 10.62
CA SER A 93 4.20 -4.47 10.26
C SER A 93 4.92 -4.70 8.93
N ALA A 94 5.61 -5.83 8.82
CA ALA A 94 6.21 -6.29 7.57
C ALA A 94 5.75 -7.70 7.25
N TYR A 95 5.41 -7.95 5.99
CA TYR A 95 4.96 -9.24 5.50
C TYR A 95 5.75 -9.68 4.28
N TYR A 96 6.07 -10.98 4.19
CA TYR A 96 6.59 -11.61 2.98
C TYR A 96 5.46 -12.34 2.30
N SER A 97 5.17 -11.99 1.05
CA SER A 97 4.20 -12.67 0.21
C SER A 97 4.91 -13.35 -0.97
N PRO A 98 5.09 -14.68 -0.95
CA PRO A 98 5.81 -15.39 -2.01
C PRO A 98 5.06 -15.40 -3.34
N ASN A 99 3.72 -15.29 -3.30
CA ASN A 99 2.86 -15.30 -4.48
C ASN A 99 2.48 -13.89 -4.98
N CYS A 100 2.98 -12.84 -4.34
CA CYS A 100 2.70 -11.44 -4.68
C CYS A 100 1.23 -10.98 -4.49
N ARG A 101 0.32 -11.84 -3.99
CA ARG A 101 -1.13 -11.60 -3.98
C ARG A 101 -1.73 -11.22 -2.62
N ASN A 102 -1.14 -11.64 -1.51
CA ASN A 102 -1.63 -11.30 -0.16
C ASN A 102 -0.53 -10.55 0.57
N ILE A 103 -0.51 -9.21 0.47
CA ILE A 103 0.68 -8.45 0.85
C ILE A 103 0.62 -7.81 2.24
N GLY A 104 -0.49 -7.93 2.98
CA GLY A 104 -0.68 -7.23 4.26
C GLY A 104 -1.28 -8.06 5.39
N THR A 105 -1.38 -9.38 5.23
CA THR A 105 -1.96 -10.26 6.26
C THR A 105 -1.37 -11.66 6.15
N GLU A 106 -1.20 -12.34 7.28
CA GLU A 106 -0.78 -13.75 7.33
C GLU A 106 -1.89 -14.69 6.84
N VAL A 107 -2.00 -14.83 5.52
CA VAL A 107 -2.95 -15.74 4.87
C VAL A 107 -2.23 -16.60 3.83
N GLY A 108 -2.48 -17.92 3.90
CA GLY A 108 -1.83 -18.89 3.01
C GLY A 108 -0.32 -18.94 3.26
N GLU A 109 0.45 -18.65 2.22
CA GLU A 109 1.92 -18.65 2.27
C GLU A 109 2.52 -17.31 2.71
N THR A 110 1.71 -16.26 2.85
CA THR A 110 2.19 -14.98 3.36
C THR A 110 2.54 -15.10 4.84
N LYS A 111 3.73 -14.62 5.22
CA LYS A 111 4.24 -14.65 6.60
C LYS A 111 4.49 -13.24 7.12
N SER A 112 4.17 -12.99 8.38
CA SER A 112 4.62 -11.81 9.09
C SER A 112 6.09 -11.98 9.43
N ILE A 113 6.84 -10.93 9.16
CA ILE A 113 8.28 -10.88 9.36
C ILE A 113 8.62 -10.01 10.57
N TYR A 114 7.81 -8.98 10.79
CA TYR A 114 8.00 -8.02 11.86
C TYR A 114 6.65 -7.42 12.24
N GLN A 115 6.43 -7.26 13.54
CA GLN A 115 5.34 -6.49 14.14
C GLN A 115 5.91 -5.79 15.37
N GLY A 116 5.77 -4.46 15.45
CA GLY A 116 6.28 -3.71 16.58
C GLY A 116 6.14 -2.21 16.45
N GLU A 117 6.50 -1.51 17.53
CA GLU A 117 6.40 -0.04 17.62
C GLU A 117 7.64 0.67 17.06
N VAL A 118 8.72 -0.06 16.79
CA VAL A 118 9.94 0.52 16.25
C VAL A 118 9.88 0.53 14.71
N LYS A 119 10.07 1.70 14.12
CA LYS A 119 10.05 1.87 12.66
C LYS A 119 11.15 1.08 11.97
N ILE A 120 10.83 0.44 10.84
CA ILE A 120 11.84 -0.07 9.89
C ILE A 120 12.38 1.13 9.11
N ASN A 121 13.68 1.38 9.19
CA ASN A 121 14.32 2.48 8.47
C ASN A 121 15.09 2.02 7.22
N HIS A 122 15.37 0.71 7.11
CA HIS A 122 16.10 0.15 5.98
C HIS A 122 15.72 -1.31 5.71
N ILE A 123 15.51 -1.61 4.43
CA ILE A 123 15.27 -2.96 3.92
C ILE A 123 16.33 -3.23 2.84
N GLN A 124 17.09 -4.30 3.02
CA GLN A 124 18.01 -4.81 2.00
C GLN A 124 17.57 -6.23 1.63
N ALA A 125 16.95 -6.36 0.47
CA ALA A 125 16.50 -7.63 -0.07
C ALA A 125 17.36 -8.02 -1.28
N THR A 126 17.65 -9.32 -1.39
CA THR A 126 18.25 -9.95 -2.56
C THR A 126 17.42 -11.18 -2.92
N PRO A 127 17.69 -11.87 -4.04
CA PRO A 127 17.01 -13.13 -4.35
C PRO A 127 17.14 -14.23 -3.28
N LYS A 128 18.11 -14.11 -2.35
CA LYS A 128 18.43 -15.15 -1.36
C LYS A 128 18.62 -14.64 0.06
N SER A 129 18.38 -13.36 0.33
CA SER A 129 18.63 -12.81 1.66
C SER A 129 17.76 -11.62 1.94
N LEU A 130 17.40 -11.46 3.20
CA LEU A 130 16.69 -10.29 3.69
C LEU A 130 17.41 -9.74 4.92
N LYS A 131 17.62 -8.43 4.94
CA LYS A 131 18.05 -7.69 6.12
C LYS A 131 17.09 -6.53 6.37
N ILE A 132 16.60 -6.44 7.59
CA ILE A 132 15.74 -5.36 8.06
C ILE A 132 16.43 -4.68 9.23
N ARG A 133 16.63 -3.37 9.14
CA ARG A 133 17.13 -2.56 10.25
C ARG A 133 16.01 -1.68 10.80
N LEU A 134 15.90 -1.68 12.11
CA LEU A 134 14.99 -0.84 12.84
C LEU A 134 15.66 0.48 13.23
N ALA A 135 14.85 1.49 13.56
CA ALA A 135 15.32 2.81 13.97
C ALA A 135 16.17 2.80 15.26
N ASN A 136 16.00 1.78 16.11
CA ASN A 136 16.84 1.55 17.30
C ASN A 136 18.11 0.72 17.00
N ASN A 137 18.46 0.56 15.73
CA ASN A 137 19.57 -0.25 15.20
C ASN A 137 19.44 -1.77 15.32
N ALA A 138 18.34 -2.30 15.90
CA ALA A 138 18.12 -3.74 15.89
C ALA A 138 18.10 -4.29 14.45
N LEU A 139 18.79 -5.41 14.25
CA LEU A 139 18.99 -6.03 12.94
C LEU A 139 18.34 -7.41 12.91
N PHE A 140 17.45 -7.59 11.94
CA PHE A 140 16.90 -8.89 11.57
C PHE A 140 17.56 -9.29 10.26
N SER A 141 18.14 -10.47 10.19
CA SER A 141 18.74 -10.95 8.95
C SER A 141 18.52 -12.43 8.72
N SER A 142 18.46 -12.79 7.45
CA SER A 142 18.30 -14.17 7.01
C SER A 142 18.94 -14.42 5.66
N ASN A 143 19.31 -15.69 5.46
CA ASN A 143 19.70 -16.27 4.17
C ASN A 143 18.48 -16.87 3.43
N SER A 144 17.27 -16.49 3.83
CA SER A 144 16.02 -16.72 3.12
C SER A 144 15.16 -15.45 3.15
N CYS A 145 14.13 -15.41 2.31
CA CYS A 145 13.11 -14.34 2.34
C CYS A 145 11.99 -14.64 3.35
N THR A 146 11.96 -15.84 3.91
CA THR A 146 10.85 -16.38 4.73
C THR A 146 11.12 -16.34 6.22
N ASP A 147 12.38 -16.45 6.65
CA ASP A 147 12.70 -16.74 8.05
C ASP A 147 13.65 -15.70 8.61
N LEU A 148 13.15 -14.57 9.11
CA LEU A 148 14.00 -13.61 9.81
C LEU A 148 14.24 -14.04 11.25
N ALA A 149 15.52 -14.12 11.63
CA ALA A 149 15.94 -14.19 13.02
C ALA A 149 16.53 -12.84 13.43
N MET A 150 16.17 -12.40 14.64
CA MET A 150 16.85 -11.26 15.27
C MET A 150 18.30 -11.66 15.56
N GLN A 151 19.24 -10.84 15.11
CA GLN A 151 20.65 -11.05 15.43
C GLN A 151 20.92 -10.41 16.79
N SER A 152 21.46 -11.17 17.74
CA SER A 152 22.13 -10.59 18.91
C SER A 152 23.49 -10.07 18.46
N GLU A 153 23.76 -8.79 18.69
CA GLU A 153 25.12 -8.23 18.59
C GLU A 153 26.06 -8.89 19.59
#